data_AF-A0A496VLY6-F1
#
_entry.id   AF-A0A496VLY6-F1
#
_cell.length_a   1.000
_cell.length_b   1.000
_cell.length_c   1.000
_cell.angle_alpha   90.00
_cell.angle_beta   90.00
_cell.angle_gamma   90.00
#
_symmetry.space_group_name_H-M   'P 1'
#
loop_
_entity.id
_entity.type
_entity.pdbx_description
1 polymer ?
#
loop_
_entity_poly.entity_id
_entity_poly.type
_entity_poly.pdbx_seq_one_letter_code
_entity_poly.pdbx_strand_id
1 'polypeptide(L)'
;MKISTKLYFNFWLMIIFVMIVGFFALFQMHSSLKLKTSLSSHPVLINHALYELNLNIVRIQSQLKKIILLREHGNLKITKKTIIFYKNNVFHNLEIIERRFMGDKWALDNFTRLFKEWESILNEIIALQNKGLDEEAIHLIFKGKGAEQVTKLEKALKKLTDSIKIQEDKFLKKTHFQIVNTLKISIFMIIIIVSGVLIVFIVSHKIAKTVTLGLGVVDALATGNLSEQIKCGSNPKTEQLLKLLDSAQMELSERMEKFEKIEAHLRVLEKEKQLAEEKRRIAENKERIANLALHSKSGTNSIFNRVFLTDEK
;
A
#
# COMPACT_ATOMS: atom_id res chain seq x y z
N MET A 1 -11.65 2.91 -27.98
CA MET A 1 -10.84 1.86 -27.30
C MET A 1 -11.72 0.66 -26.95
N LYS A 2 -11.23 -0.58 -27.20
CA LYS A 2 -11.92 -1.82 -26.80
C LYS A 2 -11.97 -1.91 -25.26
N ILE A 3 -12.97 -2.60 -24.71
CA ILE A 3 -13.18 -2.73 -23.25
C ILE A 3 -11.98 -3.43 -22.60
N SER A 4 -11.41 -4.42 -23.29
CA SER A 4 -10.20 -5.12 -22.88
C SER A 4 -9.00 -4.17 -22.74
N THR A 5 -8.84 -3.18 -23.63
CA THR A 5 -7.75 -2.19 -23.53
C THR A 5 -7.89 -1.30 -22.30
N LYS A 6 -9.12 -0.98 -21.87
CA LYS A 6 -9.37 -0.24 -20.63
C LYS A 6 -9.06 -1.07 -19.39
N LEU A 7 -9.35 -2.37 -19.43
CA LEU A 7 -9.07 -3.30 -18.32
C LEU A 7 -7.56 -3.51 -18.11
N TYR A 8 -6.82 -3.76 -19.20
CA TYR A 8 -5.36 -3.90 -19.14
C TYR A 8 -4.68 -2.62 -18.66
N PHE A 9 -5.17 -1.45 -19.08
CA PHE A 9 -4.65 -0.16 -18.62
C PHE A 9 -4.79 0.01 -17.10
N ASN A 10 -5.95 -0.32 -16.52
CA ASN A 10 -6.17 -0.24 -15.08
C ASN A 10 -5.29 -1.23 -14.30
N PHE A 11 -5.15 -2.45 -14.79
CA PHE A 11 -4.34 -3.47 -14.13
C PHE A 11 -2.85 -3.08 -14.15
N TRP A 12 -2.38 -2.56 -15.28
CA TRP A 12 -1.02 -2.06 -15.43
C TRP A 12 -0.74 -0.86 -14.51
N LEU A 13 -1.70 0.05 -14.39
CA LEU A 13 -1.63 1.18 -13.45
C LEU A 13 -1.50 0.70 -11.99
N MET A 14 -2.23 -0.35 -11.61
CA MET A 14 -2.17 -0.92 -10.25
C MET A 14 -0.80 -1.56 -9.97
N ILE A 15 -0.24 -2.29 -10.94
CA ILE A 15 1.09 -2.90 -10.81
C ILE A 15 2.16 -1.81 -10.60
N ILE A 16 2.12 -0.73 -11.37
CA ILE A 16 3.05 0.40 -11.21
C ILE A 16 2.92 1.03 -9.84
N PHE A 17 1.70 1.23 -9.38
CA PHE A 17 1.46 1.80 -8.07
C PHE A 17 2.07 0.94 -6.96
N VAL A 18 1.87 -0.38 -7.00
CA VAL A 18 2.48 -1.31 -6.05
C VAL A 18 4.01 -1.27 -6.12
N MET A 19 4.58 -1.20 -7.33
CA MET A 19 6.04 -1.08 -7.50
C MET A 19 6.60 0.21 -6.91
N ILE A 20 5.94 1.35 -7.10
CA ILE A 20 6.36 2.64 -6.54
C ILE A 20 6.32 2.58 -5.00
N VAL A 21 5.24 2.03 -4.43
CA VAL A 21 5.11 1.87 -2.98
C VAL A 21 6.19 0.94 -2.43
N GLY A 22 6.46 -0.19 -3.08
CA GLY A 22 7.50 -1.14 -2.68
C GLY A 22 8.91 -0.57 -2.76
N PHE A 23 9.25 0.08 -3.88
CA PHE A 23 10.55 0.76 -4.05
C PHE A 23 10.76 1.83 -2.98
N PHE A 24 9.71 2.59 -2.67
CA PHE A 24 9.77 3.62 -1.64
C PHE A 24 9.92 3.03 -0.22
N ALA A 25 9.24 1.93 0.10
CA ALA A 25 9.39 1.27 1.39
C ALA A 25 10.85 0.84 1.64
N LEU A 26 11.52 0.34 0.59
CA LEU A 26 12.96 0.01 0.64
C LEU A 26 13.83 1.27 0.84
N PHE A 27 13.52 2.36 0.15
CA PHE A 27 14.25 3.63 0.31
C PHE A 27 14.10 4.24 1.72
N GLN A 28 12.89 4.20 2.28
CA GLN A 28 12.60 4.69 3.62
C GLN A 28 13.32 3.85 4.68
N MET A 29 13.31 2.52 4.52
CA MET A 29 14.02 1.60 5.41
C MET A 29 15.53 1.88 5.44
N HIS A 30 16.15 2.14 4.29
CA HIS A 30 17.56 2.54 4.22
C HIS A 30 17.87 3.87 4.91
N SER A 31 16.98 4.87 4.81
CA SER A 31 17.15 6.15 5.52
C SER A 31 17.00 5.99 7.04
N SER A 32 16.03 5.20 7.51
CA SER A 32 15.83 4.92 8.93
C SER A 32 17.01 4.15 9.54
N LEU A 33 17.63 3.23 8.79
CA LEU A 33 18.83 2.51 9.21
C LEU A 33 20.04 3.43 9.39
N LYS A 34 20.27 4.40 8.49
CA LYS A 34 21.36 5.38 8.62
C LYS A 34 21.19 6.32 9.82
N LEU A 35 19.95 6.71 10.13
CA LEU A 35 19.66 7.55 11.28
C LEU A 35 19.89 6.78 12.60
N LYS A 36 19.48 5.51 12.66
CA LYS A 36 19.64 4.66 13.85
C LYS A 36 21.10 4.30 14.13
N THR A 37 21.90 4.02 13.10
CA THR A 37 23.32 3.71 13.26
C THR A 37 24.15 4.92 13.68
N SER A 38 23.79 6.12 13.21
CA SER A 38 24.49 7.35 13.56
C SER A 38 24.13 7.88 14.96
N LEU A 39 22.89 7.69 15.43
CA LEU A 39 22.48 8.06 16.79
C LEU A 39 23.03 7.14 17.89
N SER A 40 22.99 5.82 17.69
CA SER A 40 23.28 4.88 18.79
C SER A 40 24.76 4.61 19.04
N SER A 41 25.65 4.91 18.09
CA SER A 41 27.05 4.45 18.17
C SER A 41 28.07 5.51 18.61
N HIS A 42 27.79 6.80 18.43
CA HIS A 42 28.78 7.86 18.65
C HIS A 42 28.62 8.60 20.00
N PRO A 43 27.50 9.29 20.30
CA PRO A 43 27.40 10.12 21.51
C PRO A 43 27.44 9.32 22.81
N VAL A 44 26.69 8.21 22.86
CA VAL A 44 26.52 7.42 24.09
C VAL A 44 27.84 6.82 24.58
N LEU A 45 28.63 6.26 23.67
CA LEU A 45 29.90 5.61 24.02
C LEU A 45 31.00 6.62 24.37
N ILE A 46 31.01 7.78 23.70
CA ILE A 46 31.94 8.87 24.05
C ILE A 46 31.60 9.45 25.42
N ASN A 47 30.31 9.72 25.70
CA ASN A 47 29.88 10.22 27.01
C ASN A 47 30.14 9.23 28.13
N HIS A 48 29.88 7.95 27.91
CA HIS A 48 30.20 6.91 28.88
C HIS A 48 31.71 6.86 29.17
N ALA A 49 32.55 6.87 28.12
CA ALA A 49 34.00 6.89 28.28
C ALA A 49 34.49 8.16 29.01
N LEU A 50 33.91 9.32 28.72
CA LEU A 50 34.21 10.58 29.39
C LEU A 50 33.82 10.57 30.87
N TYR A 51 32.66 10.00 31.19
CA TYR A 51 32.20 9.81 32.56
C TYR A 51 33.12 8.87 33.35
N GLU A 52 33.45 7.71 32.79
CA GLU A 52 34.38 6.77 33.41
C GLU A 52 35.79 7.36 33.56
N LEU A 53 36.25 8.14 32.58
CA LEU A 53 37.50 8.89 32.66
C LEU A 53 37.49 9.85 33.86
N ASN A 54 36.43 10.66 34.02
CA ASN A 54 36.28 11.57 35.16
C ASN A 54 36.27 10.83 36.49
N LEU A 55 35.47 9.75 36.58
CA LEU A 55 35.41 8.91 37.77
C LEU A 55 36.78 8.34 38.15
N ASN A 56 37.54 7.85 37.17
CA ASN A 56 38.85 7.25 37.43
C ASN A 56 39.88 8.30 37.91
N ILE A 57 39.84 9.55 37.42
CA ILE A 57 40.66 10.64 37.96
C ILE A 57 40.32 10.89 39.44
N VAL A 58 39.03 11.04 39.75
CA VAL A 58 38.58 11.29 41.14
C VAL A 58 38.96 10.13 42.05
N ARG A 59 38.84 8.89 41.56
CA ARG A 59 39.27 7.68 42.28
C ARG A 59 40.78 7.70 42.53
N ILE A 60 41.60 8.05 41.55
CA ILE A 60 43.07 8.20 41.75
C ILE A 60 43.34 9.24 42.83
N GLN A 61 42.76 10.44 42.75
CA GLN A 61 42.94 11.48 43.77
C GLN A 61 42.52 11.01 45.17
N SER A 62 41.41 10.28 45.27
CA SER A 62 40.95 9.69 46.54
C SER A 62 41.96 8.68 47.08
N GLN A 63 42.50 7.80 46.23
CA GLN A 63 43.53 6.82 46.65
C GLN A 63 44.83 7.50 47.09
N LEU A 64 45.24 8.60 46.44
CA LEU A 64 46.40 9.40 46.89
C LEU A 64 46.18 9.99 48.28
N LYS A 65 44.98 10.47 48.58
CA LYS A 65 44.64 10.93 49.94
C LYS A 65 44.66 9.78 50.95
N LYS A 66 44.24 8.57 50.56
CA LYS A 66 44.30 7.37 51.42
C LYS A 66 45.73 6.95 51.74
N ILE A 67 46.69 7.13 50.83
CA ILE A 67 48.11 6.84 51.11
C ILE A 67 48.57 7.56 52.39
N ILE A 68 48.12 8.80 52.60
CA ILE A 68 48.49 9.64 53.73
C ILE A 68 47.84 9.14 55.04
N LEU A 69 46.60 8.66 54.97
CA LEU A 69 45.84 8.15 56.11
C LEU A 69 46.27 6.74 56.55
N LEU A 70 46.79 5.93 55.62
CA LEU A 70 47.17 4.54 55.87
C LEU A 70 48.56 4.39 56.50
N ARG A 71 49.20 5.51 56.88
CA ARG A 71 50.50 5.59 57.57
C ARG A 71 50.65 4.64 58.76
N GLU A 72 49.54 4.34 59.46
CA GLU A 72 49.61 3.58 60.71
C GLU A 72 49.30 2.07 60.55
N HIS A 73 48.29 1.64 59.78
CA HIS A 73 47.87 0.21 59.78
C HIS A 73 47.31 -0.34 58.44
N GLY A 74 47.61 0.30 57.30
CA GLY A 74 46.98 -0.03 56.01
C GLY A 74 47.85 -0.80 55.00
N ASN A 75 47.22 -1.60 54.14
CA ASN A 75 47.91 -2.28 53.03
C ASN A 75 48.21 -1.32 51.86
N LEU A 76 49.27 -0.52 52.02
CA LEU A 76 49.75 0.46 51.03
C LEU A 76 49.98 -0.14 49.64
N LYS A 77 50.32 -1.43 49.55
CA LYS A 77 50.49 -2.18 48.29
C LYS A 77 49.19 -2.29 47.51
N ILE A 78 48.05 -2.49 48.18
CA ILE A 78 46.72 -2.52 47.53
C ILE A 78 46.37 -1.13 46.99
N THR A 79 46.61 -0.07 47.74
CA THR A 79 46.35 1.32 47.30
C THR A 79 47.15 1.66 46.05
N LYS A 80 48.45 1.32 46.03
CA LYS A 80 49.33 1.51 44.86
C LYS A 80 48.84 0.74 43.63
N LYS A 81 48.47 -0.54 43.79
CA LYS A 81 47.88 -1.34 42.71
C LYS A 81 46.57 -0.73 42.19
N THR A 82 45.74 -0.21 43.07
CA THR A 82 44.46 0.42 42.73
C THR A 82 44.67 1.70 41.91
N ILE A 83 45.68 2.50 42.25
CA ILE A 83 46.05 3.68 41.45
C ILE A 83 46.45 3.28 40.03
N ILE A 84 47.28 2.25 39.88
CA ILE A 84 47.71 1.75 38.56
C ILE A 84 46.51 1.25 37.75
N PHE A 85 45.57 0.54 38.38
CA PHE A 85 44.35 0.07 37.73
C PHE A 85 43.53 1.24 37.16
N TYR A 86 43.23 2.25 37.98
CA TYR A 86 42.45 3.40 37.51
C TYR A 86 43.21 4.22 36.45
N LYS A 87 44.54 4.32 36.57
CA LYS A 87 45.38 4.96 35.55
C LYS A 87 45.24 4.28 34.19
N ASN A 88 45.33 2.95 34.15
CA ASN A 88 45.18 2.19 32.92
C ASN A 88 43.77 2.37 32.32
N ASN A 89 42.74 2.43 33.16
CA ASN A 89 41.37 2.69 32.70
C ASN A 89 41.21 4.10 32.11
N VAL A 90 41.92 5.10 32.63
CA VAL A 90 41.93 6.44 32.01
C VAL A 90 42.50 6.38 30.59
N PHE A 91 43.64 5.71 30.39
CA PHE A 91 44.22 5.56 29.05
C PHE A 91 43.32 4.77 28.09
N HIS A 92 42.66 3.72 28.58
CA HIS A 92 41.70 2.97 27.78
C HIS A 92 40.52 3.83 27.34
N ASN A 93 39.94 4.63 28.25
CA ASN A 93 38.85 5.54 27.92
C ASN A 93 39.29 6.64 26.96
N LEU A 94 40.52 7.15 27.08
CA LEU A 94 41.09 8.09 26.12
C LEU A 94 41.18 7.48 24.72
N GLU A 95 41.60 6.23 24.58
CA GLU A 95 41.65 5.52 23.30
C GLU A 95 40.25 5.32 22.68
N ILE A 96 39.23 5.06 23.52
CA ILE A 96 37.83 4.99 23.06
C ILE A 96 37.38 6.34 22.52
N ILE A 97 37.67 7.43 23.25
CA ILE A 97 37.32 8.79 22.84
C ILE A 97 38.06 9.14 21.56
N GLU A 98 39.37 8.88 21.47
CA GLU A 98 40.19 9.19 20.29
C GLU A 98 39.69 8.52 19.01
N ARG A 99 39.32 7.24 19.07
CA ARG A 99 38.81 6.49 17.90
C ARG A 99 37.46 6.99 17.39
N ARG A 100 36.66 7.61 18.26
CA ARG A 100 35.26 7.96 17.97
C ARG A 100 35.02 9.47 17.87
N PHE A 101 35.93 10.27 18.39
CA PHE A 101 35.80 11.71 18.41
C PHE A 101 36.19 12.30 17.05
N MET A 102 35.23 12.94 16.37
CA MET A 102 35.44 13.58 15.08
C MET A 102 35.64 15.10 15.20
N GLY A 103 35.89 15.59 16.43
CA GLY A 103 35.94 17.01 16.75
C GLY A 103 37.36 17.58 16.73
N ASP A 104 37.47 18.79 17.28
CA ASP A 104 38.77 19.42 17.48
C ASP A 104 39.59 18.62 18.50
N LYS A 105 40.56 17.85 17.99
CA LYS A 105 41.44 17.00 18.78
C LYS A 105 42.28 17.76 19.78
N TRP A 106 42.45 19.08 19.62
CA TRP A 106 43.25 19.90 20.52
C TRP A 106 42.86 19.72 21.99
N ALA A 107 41.56 19.66 22.31
CA ALA A 107 41.10 19.48 23.68
C ALA A 107 41.47 18.10 24.24
N LEU A 108 41.37 17.05 23.42
CA LEU A 108 41.72 15.67 23.77
C LEU A 108 43.25 15.50 23.92
N ASP A 109 44.01 16.05 22.99
CA ASP A 109 45.47 16.01 22.98
C ASP A 109 46.03 16.78 24.19
N ASN A 110 45.48 17.97 24.45
CA ASN A 110 45.86 18.77 25.61
C ASN A 110 45.54 18.06 26.93
N PHE A 111 44.36 17.44 27.06
CA PHE A 111 44.02 16.64 28.23
C PHE A 111 44.98 15.45 28.38
N THR A 112 45.23 14.70 27.29
CA THR A 112 46.11 13.52 27.30
C THR A 112 47.54 13.88 27.70
N ARG A 113 48.07 15.00 27.20
CA ARG A 113 49.38 15.54 27.61
C ARG A 113 49.41 15.86 29.11
N LEU A 114 48.42 16.61 29.60
CA LEU A 114 48.34 16.98 31.02
C LEU A 114 48.19 15.75 31.93
N PHE A 115 47.49 14.70 31.47
CA PHE A 115 47.36 13.45 32.21
C PHE A 115 48.69 12.69 32.27
N LYS A 116 49.48 12.64 31.19
CA LYS A 116 50.83 12.05 31.19
C LYS A 116 51.80 12.80 32.11
N GLU A 117 51.70 14.13 32.14
CA GLU A 117 52.46 14.95 33.10
C GLU A 117 52.05 14.64 34.54
N TRP A 118 50.75 14.46 34.80
CA TRP A 118 50.26 14.06 36.11
C TRP A 118 50.72 12.65 36.50
N GLU A 119 50.72 11.70 35.56
CA GLU A 119 51.26 10.35 35.77
C GLU A 119 52.71 10.38 36.25
N SER A 120 53.55 11.25 35.68
CA SER A 120 54.94 11.43 36.14
C SER A 120 54.98 11.82 37.62
N ILE A 121 54.13 12.77 38.04
CA ILE A 121 54.00 13.20 39.43
C ILE A 121 53.46 12.06 40.32
N LEU A 122 52.51 11.25 39.84
CA LEU A 122 52.02 10.08 40.58
C LEU A 122 53.14 9.07 40.86
N ASN A 123 54.02 8.83 39.87
CA ASN A 123 55.16 7.95 40.04
C ASN A 123 56.17 8.52 41.05
N GLU A 124 56.41 9.83 41.03
CA GLU A 124 57.24 10.54 42.02
C GLU A 124 56.68 10.39 43.44
N ILE A 125 55.37 10.62 43.62
CA ILE A 125 54.69 10.43 44.91
C ILE A 125 54.85 8.99 45.41
N ILE A 126 54.65 7.99 44.55
CA ILE A 126 54.81 6.57 44.90
C ILE A 126 56.26 6.25 45.28
N ALA A 127 57.24 6.86 44.60
CA ALA A 127 58.66 6.69 44.89
C ALA A 127 59.06 7.31 46.24
N LEU A 128 58.59 8.52 46.55
CA LEU A 128 58.80 9.17 47.86
C LEU A 128 58.20 8.31 49.00
N GLN A 129 57.00 7.79 48.79
CA GLN A 129 56.34 6.86 49.70
C GLN A 129 57.09 5.54 49.88
N ASN A 130 57.73 5.00 48.83
CA ASN A 130 58.57 3.80 48.97
C ASN A 130 59.86 4.07 49.78
N LYS A 131 60.32 5.33 49.81
CA LYS A 131 61.50 5.76 50.56
C LYS A 131 61.18 6.19 52.00
N GLY A 132 59.91 6.16 52.41
CA GLY A 132 59.46 6.65 53.72
C GLY A 132 59.44 8.18 53.85
N LEU A 133 59.60 8.91 52.74
CA LEU A 133 59.63 10.38 52.70
C LEU A 133 58.20 10.93 52.59
N ASP A 134 57.41 10.66 53.62
CA ASP A 134 55.98 10.91 53.61
C ASP A 134 55.62 12.40 53.58
N GLU A 135 56.36 13.26 54.30
CA GLU A 135 56.09 14.70 54.33
C GLU A 135 56.28 15.34 52.96
N GLU A 136 57.31 14.92 52.23
CA GLU A 136 57.58 15.35 50.86
C GLU A 136 56.49 14.87 49.91
N ALA A 137 56.02 13.63 50.08
CA ALA A 137 54.89 13.10 49.32
C ALA A 137 53.58 13.88 49.59
N ILE A 138 53.30 14.20 50.86
CA ILE A 138 52.14 15.01 51.29
C ILE A 138 52.23 16.42 50.69
N HIS A 139 53.41 17.04 50.75
CA HIS A 139 53.65 18.35 50.17
C HIS A 139 53.39 18.33 48.65
N LEU A 140 53.92 17.33 47.94
CA LEU A 140 53.73 17.19 46.49
C LEU A 140 52.26 16.97 46.09
N ILE A 141 51.49 16.22 46.90
CA ILE A 141 50.05 15.98 46.69
C ILE A 141 49.22 17.26 46.91
N PHE A 142 49.43 18.00 48.01
CA PHE A 142 48.49 19.04 48.44
C PHE A 142 48.94 20.48 48.22
N LYS A 143 50.25 20.76 48.19
CA LYS A 143 50.79 22.13 48.13
C LYS A 143 51.75 22.35 46.96
N GLY A 144 52.27 21.29 46.37
CA GLY A 144 53.23 21.34 45.27
C GLY A 144 52.60 21.13 43.90
N LYS A 145 53.44 20.64 42.98
CA LYS A 145 53.11 20.44 41.57
C LYS A 145 51.90 19.52 41.34
N GLY A 146 51.60 18.59 42.26
CA GLY A 146 50.46 17.68 42.15
C GLY A 146 49.11 18.41 42.21
N ALA A 147 48.94 19.35 43.14
CA ALA A 147 47.71 20.13 43.29
C ALA A 147 47.48 21.06 42.09
N GLU A 148 48.55 21.71 41.62
CA GLU A 148 48.49 22.57 40.42
C GLU A 148 48.13 21.75 39.17
N GLN A 149 48.73 20.56 39.01
CA GLN A 149 48.47 19.70 37.86
C GLN A 149 47.04 19.16 37.86
N VAL A 150 46.50 18.79 39.03
CA VAL A 150 45.09 18.40 39.16
C VAL A 150 44.16 19.53 38.68
N THR A 151 44.43 20.76 39.09
CA THR A 151 43.64 21.93 38.67
C THR A 151 43.70 22.14 37.14
N LYS A 152 44.88 21.96 36.52
CA LYS A 152 45.03 22.02 35.06
C LYS A 152 44.26 20.90 34.38
N LEU A 153 44.30 19.70 34.94
CA LEU A 153 43.62 18.51 34.42
C LEU A 153 42.10 18.67 34.45
N GLU A 154 41.54 19.19 35.55
CA GLU A 154 40.10 19.47 35.69
C GLU A 154 39.63 20.51 34.67
N LYS A 155 40.40 21.59 34.48
CA LYS A 155 40.11 22.60 33.44
C LYS A 155 40.15 22.00 32.03
N ALA A 156 41.13 21.16 31.74
CA ALA A 156 41.24 20.48 30.45
C ALA A 156 40.09 19.48 30.22
N LEU A 157 39.69 18.75 31.27
CA LEU A 157 38.57 17.83 31.22
C LEU A 157 37.25 18.56 30.95
N LYS A 158 37.04 19.72 31.60
CA LYS A 158 35.89 20.58 31.33
C LYS A 158 35.86 21.03 29.87
N LYS A 159 37.01 21.50 29.34
CA LYS A 159 37.11 21.87 27.91
C LYS A 159 36.81 20.71 26.98
N LEU A 160 37.34 19.52 27.26
CA LEU A 160 37.05 18.31 26.48
C LEU A 160 35.55 17.97 26.52
N THR A 161 34.93 18.04 27.70
CA THR A 161 33.49 17.82 27.88
C THR A 161 32.66 18.82 27.07
N ASP A 162 33.02 20.10 27.14
CA ASP A 162 32.32 21.17 26.41
C ASP A 162 32.47 20.97 24.88
N SER A 163 33.66 20.58 24.40
CA SER A 163 33.89 20.27 22.98
C SER A 163 33.07 19.07 22.49
N ILE A 164 32.95 18.01 23.32
CA ILE A 164 32.11 16.85 23.01
C ILE A 164 30.64 17.28 22.95
N LYS A 165 30.14 18.05 23.92
CA LYS A 165 28.74 18.55 23.91
C LYS A 165 28.43 19.41 22.69
N ILE A 166 29.31 20.33 22.32
CA ILE A 166 29.13 21.16 21.12
C ILE A 166 29.02 20.30 19.86
N GLN A 167 29.79 19.21 19.79
CA GLN A 167 29.72 18.27 18.67
C GLN A 167 28.41 17.48 18.69
N GLU A 168 27.95 17.04 19.85
CA GLU A 168 26.65 16.39 20.02
C GLU A 168 25.51 17.31 19.58
N ASP A 169 25.50 18.57 20.00
CA ASP A 169 24.50 19.55 19.59
C ASP A 169 24.50 19.78 18.07
N LYS A 170 25.68 19.85 17.45
CA LYS A 170 25.82 19.95 15.99
C LYS A 170 25.27 18.71 15.30
N PHE A 171 25.54 17.52 15.84
CA PHE A 171 25.03 16.26 15.32
C PHE A 171 23.50 16.20 15.45
N LEU A 172 22.96 16.52 16.63
CA LEU A 172 21.52 16.57 16.88
C LEU A 172 20.82 17.57 15.94
N LYS A 173 21.35 18.78 15.78
CA LYS A 173 20.80 19.76 14.82
C LYS A 173 20.80 19.24 13.38
N LYS A 174 21.87 18.57 12.96
CA LYS A 174 21.94 17.93 11.63
C LYS A 174 20.90 16.81 11.49
N THR A 175 20.68 16.02 12.53
CA THR A 175 19.65 14.97 12.53
C THR A 175 18.23 15.55 12.53
N HIS A 176 17.96 16.64 13.26
CA HIS A 176 16.65 17.32 13.24
C HIS A 176 16.31 17.84 11.84
N PHE A 177 17.27 18.46 11.14
CA PHE A 177 17.05 18.89 9.76
C PHE A 177 16.71 17.72 8.83
N GLN A 178 17.37 16.57 9.01
CA GLN A 178 17.09 15.35 8.25
C GLN A 178 15.74 14.71 8.62
N ILE A 179 15.32 14.77 9.88
CA ILE A 179 14.02 14.27 10.34
C ILE A 179 12.88 15.10 9.75
N VAL A 180 12.98 16.43 9.76
CA VAL A 180 11.94 17.30 9.17
C VAL A 180 11.79 17.06 7.67
N ASN A 181 12.89 16.84 6.96
CA ASN A 181 12.84 16.51 5.52
C ASN A 181 12.22 15.11 5.29
N THR A 182 12.52 14.13 6.15
CA THR A 182 11.92 12.79 6.10
C THR A 182 10.41 12.81 6.40
N LEU A 183 9.97 13.66 7.33
CA LEU A 183 8.55 13.86 7.63
C LEU A 183 7.79 14.50 6.46
N LYS A 184 8.38 15.50 5.80
CA LYS A 184 7.77 16.12 4.59
C LYS A 184 7.59 15.12 3.46
N ILE A 185 8.60 14.28 3.22
CA ILE A 185 8.54 13.20 2.22
C ILE A 185 7.45 12.18 2.60
N SER A 186 7.32 11.83 3.89
CA SER A 186 6.29 10.89 4.36
C SER A 186 4.87 11.44 4.18
N ILE A 187 4.65 12.73 4.46
CA ILE A 187 3.34 13.39 4.25
C ILE A 187 2.97 13.41 2.76
N PHE A 188 3.93 13.75 1.88
CA PHE A 188 3.69 13.75 0.43
C PHE A 188 3.31 12.36 -0.09
N MET A 189 3.84 11.28 0.50
CA MET A 189 3.48 9.91 0.13
C MET A 189 2.06 9.51 0.55
N ILE A 190 1.60 9.95 1.73
CA ILE A 190 0.21 9.70 2.14
C ILE A 190 -0.75 10.31 1.11
N ILE A 191 -0.43 11.51 0.62
CA ILE A 191 -1.22 12.19 -0.42
C ILE A 191 -1.23 11.39 -1.73
N ILE A 192 -0.08 10.85 -2.16
CA ILE A 192 0.00 9.99 -3.36
C ILE A 192 -0.85 8.73 -3.18
N ILE A 193 -0.79 8.06 -2.03
CA ILE A 193 -1.56 6.84 -1.78
C ILE A 193 -3.06 7.13 -1.80
N VAL A 194 -3.49 8.19 -1.11
CA VAL A 194 -4.89 8.64 -1.09
C VAL A 194 -5.38 8.96 -2.51
N SER A 195 -4.56 9.64 -3.31
CA SER A 195 -4.90 9.95 -4.71
C SER A 195 -5.08 8.68 -5.56
N GLY A 196 -4.26 7.64 -5.35
CA GLY A 196 -4.39 6.35 -6.02
C GLY A 196 -5.71 5.64 -5.69
N VAL A 197 -6.08 5.62 -4.41
CA VAL A 197 -7.36 5.05 -3.95
C VAL A 197 -8.56 5.78 -4.56
N LEU A 198 -8.50 7.12 -4.60
CA LEU A 198 -9.53 7.96 -5.24
C LEU A 198 -9.71 7.62 -6.72
N ILE A 199 -8.61 7.47 -7.47
CA ILE A 199 -8.65 7.10 -8.88
C ILE A 199 -9.30 5.73 -9.08
N VAL A 200 -8.92 4.72 -8.28
CA VAL A 200 -9.51 3.38 -8.34
C VAL A 200 -11.02 3.42 -8.06
N PHE A 201 -11.44 4.20 -7.06
CA PHE A 201 -12.85 4.36 -6.72
C PHE A 201 -13.65 4.99 -7.86
N ILE A 202 -13.15 6.09 -8.44
CA ILE A 202 -13.80 6.80 -9.56
C ILE A 202 -13.94 5.88 -10.78
N VAL A 203 -12.88 5.14 -11.11
CA VAL A 203 -12.88 4.23 -12.28
C VAL A 203 -13.84 3.06 -12.05
N SER A 204 -13.84 2.46 -10.86
CA SER A 204 -14.74 1.35 -10.51
C SER A 204 -16.21 1.77 -10.59
N HIS A 205 -16.54 2.95 -10.06
CA HIS A 205 -17.90 3.48 -10.11
C HIS A 205 -18.37 3.74 -11.56
N LYS A 206 -17.49 4.27 -12.42
CA LYS A 206 -17.79 4.50 -13.85
C LYS A 206 -18.03 3.20 -14.62
N ILE A 207 -17.28 2.13 -14.31
CA ILE A 207 -17.49 0.81 -14.93
C ILE A 207 -18.81 0.20 -14.45
N ALA A 208 -19.08 0.20 -13.14
CA ALA A 208 -20.32 -0.34 -12.58
C ALA A 208 -21.58 0.34 -13.13
N LYS A 209 -21.55 1.68 -13.28
CA LYS A 209 -22.65 2.43 -13.91
C LYS A 209 -22.87 2.04 -15.37
N THR A 210 -21.80 1.77 -16.11
CA THR A 210 -21.90 1.38 -17.53
C THR A 210 -22.50 -0.01 -17.69
N VAL A 211 -22.20 -0.93 -16.77
CA VAL A 211 -22.73 -2.31 -16.80
C VAL A 211 -24.20 -2.35 -16.37
N THR A 212 -24.59 -1.61 -15.33
CA THR A 212 -25.98 -1.53 -14.85
C THR A 212 -26.92 -0.89 -15.88
N LEU A 213 -26.45 0.12 -16.62
CA LEU A 213 -27.20 0.69 -17.76
C LEU A 213 -27.44 -0.35 -18.88
N GLY A 214 -26.48 -1.23 -19.14
CA GLY A 214 -26.65 -2.32 -20.11
C GLY A 214 -27.67 -3.37 -19.66
N LEU A 215 -27.71 -3.69 -18.37
CA LEU A 215 -28.67 -4.63 -17.79
C LEU A 215 -30.10 -4.08 -17.79
N GLY A 216 -30.30 -2.79 -17.50
CA GLY A 216 -31.63 -2.18 -17.51
C GLY A 216 -32.29 -2.17 -18.90
N VAL A 217 -31.51 -2.06 -19.96
CA VAL A 217 -32.01 -2.15 -21.35
C VAL A 217 -32.42 -3.58 -21.69
N VAL A 218 -31.66 -4.59 -21.24
CA VAL A 218 -32.01 -6.01 -21.43
C VAL A 218 -33.28 -6.39 -20.65
N ASP A 219 -33.48 -5.81 -19.47
CA ASP A 219 -34.67 -6.04 -18.63
C ASP A 219 -35.94 -5.37 -19.21
N ALA A 220 -35.80 -4.15 -19.77
CA ALA A 220 -36.88 -3.48 -20.51
C ALA A 220 -37.27 -4.24 -21.79
N LEU A 221 -36.29 -4.88 -22.46
CA LEU A 221 -36.53 -5.77 -23.60
C LEU A 221 -37.22 -7.08 -23.17
N ALA A 222 -36.83 -7.67 -22.04
CA ALA A 222 -37.43 -8.91 -21.53
C ALA A 222 -38.88 -8.75 -21.06
N THR A 223 -39.27 -7.54 -20.66
CA THR A 223 -40.61 -7.22 -20.12
C THR A 223 -41.57 -6.62 -21.16
N GLY A 224 -41.12 -6.43 -22.41
CA GLY A 224 -41.97 -6.00 -23.53
C GLY A 224 -42.42 -4.53 -23.48
N ASN A 225 -41.81 -3.69 -22.64
CA ASN A 225 -42.20 -2.30 -22.48
C ASN A 225 -41.42 -1.39 -23.46
N LEU A 226 -41.93 -1.24 -24.68
CA LEU A 226 -41.25 -0.62 -25.82
C LEU A 226 -41.59 0.87 -26.04
N SER A 227 -42.22 1.55 -25.09
CA SER A 227 -42.72 2.93 -25.29
C SER A 227 -41.79 4.03 -24.79
N GLU A 228 -40.67 3.72 -24.14
CA GLU A 228 -39.77 4.74 -23.58
C GLU A 228 -38.58 5.00 -24.50
N GLN A 229 -38.48 6.24 -25.02
CA GLN A 229 -37.31 6.70 -25.77
C GLN A 229 -36.07 6.69 -24.86
N ILE A 230 -35.16 5.77 -25.15
CA ILE A 230 -33.88 5.63 -24.42
C ILE A 230 -33.02 6.87 -24.68
N LYS A 231 -32.92 7.76 -23.68
CA LYS A 231 -32.00 8.92 -23.69
C LYS A 231 -30.55 8.45 -23.77
N CYS A 232 -29.98 8.49 -24.97
CA CYS A 232 -28.63 8.02 -25.24
C CYS A 232 -27.56 9.03 -24.82
N GLY A 233 -26.72 8.65 -23.86
CA GLY A 233 -25.47 9.34 -23.53
C GLY A 233 -24.29 8.79 -24.34
N SER A 234 -23.53 9.69 -24.97
CA SER A 234 -22.41 9.45 -25.90
C SER A 234 -21.44 8.30 -25.52
N ASN A 235 -21.67 7.10 -26.04
CA ASN A 235 -20.60 6.11 -26.21
C ASN A 235 -20.81 5.31 -27.51
N PRO A 236 -19.79 5.20 -28.38
CA PRO A 236 -19.96 4.59 -29.71
C PRO A 236 -20.29 3.08 -29.66
N LYS A 237 -19.99 2.40 -28.54
CA LYS A 237 -20.34 0.98 -28.35
C LYS A 237 -21.78 0.74 -27.93
N THR A 238 -22.35 1.65 -27.12
CA THR A 238 -23.77 1.59 -26.79
C THR A 238 -24.60 1.93 -28.04
N GLU A 239 -24.12 2.86 -28.87
CA GLU A 239 -24.74 3.17 -30.16
C GLU A 239 -24.73 1.96 -31.13
N GLN A 240 -23.62 1.21 -31.19
CA GLN A 240 -23.53 0.03 -32.03
C GLN A 240 -24.42 -1.13 -31.54
N LEU A 241 -24.49 -1.34 -30.22
CA LEU A 241 -25.38 -2.36 -29.63
C LEU A 241 -26.86 -1.99 -29.84
N LEU A 242 -27.20 -0.71 -29.65
CA LEU A 242 -28.55 -0.19 -29.89
C LEU A 242 -28.95 -0.31 -31.36
N LYS A 243 -28.04 -0.01 -32.31
CA LYS A 243 -28.30 -0.23 -33.75
C LYS A 243 -28.55 -1.71 -34.09
N LEU A 244 -27.80 -2.62 -33.48
CA LEU A 244 -28.01 -4.06 -33.70
C LEU A 244 -29.36 -4.52 -33.14
N LEU A 245 -29.75 -4.01 -31.97
CA LEU A 245 -31.04 -4.28 -31.36
C LEU A 245 -32.21 -3.69 -32.16
N ASP A 246 -32.07 -2.46 -32.64
CA ASP A 246 -33.05 -1.79 -33.50
C ASP A 246 -33.26 -2.57 -34.81
N SER A 247 -32.16 -3.04 -35.42
CA SER A 247 -32.24 -3.89 -36.62
C SER A 247 -32.92 -5.23 -36.36
N ALA A 248 -32.68 -5.86 -35.21
CA ALA A 248 -33.32 -7.13 -34.85
C ALA A 248 -34.81 -6.95 -34.54
N GLN A 249 -35.20 -5.84 -33.91
CA GLN A 249 -36.58 -5.47 -33.64
C GLN A 249 -37.36 -5.22 -34.95
N MET A 250 -36.72 -4.53 -35.90
CA MET A 250 -37.30 -4.25 -37.20
C MET A 250 -37.53 -5.56 -37.99
N GLU A 251 -36.54 -6.47 -37.98
CA GLU A 251 -36.68 -7.77 -38.64
C GLU A 251 -37.77 -8.66 -37.99
N LEU A 252 -37.89 -8.65 -36.66
CA LEU A 252 -38.94 -9.35 -35.94
C LEU A 252 -40.34 -8.79 -36.25
N SER A 253 -40.48 -7.47 -36.30
CA SER A 253 -41.75 -6.81 -36.63
C SER A 253 -42.19 -7.13 -38.06
N GLU A 254 -41.25 -7.11 -39.02
CA GLU A 254 -41.53 -7.48 -40.41
C GLU A 254 -41.93 -8.97 -40.54
N ARG A 255 -41.29 -9.86 -39.77
CA ARG A 255 -41.65 -11.27 -39.73
C ARG A 255 -43.03 -11.50 -39.12
N MET A 256 -43.38 -10.78 -38.05
CA MET A 256 -44.72 -10.82 -37.46
C MET A 256 -45.79 -10.39 -38.47
N GLU A 257 -45.57 -9.30 -39.20
CA GLU A 257 -46.50 -8.83 -40.25
C GLU A 257 -46.65 -9.85 -41.39
N LYS A 258 -45.55 -10.51 -41.79
CA LYS A 258 -45.59 -11.60 -42.77
C LYS A 258 -46.38 -12.80 -42.25
N PHE A 259 -46.22 -13.18 -40.99
CA PHE A 259 -47.01 -14.26 -40.38
C PHE A 259 -48.50 -13.93 -40.33
N GLU A 260 -48.87 -12.70 -39.96
CA GLU A 260 -50.26 -12.25 -39.94
C GLU A 260 -50.89 -12.30 -41.34
N LYS A 261 -50.15 -11.87 -42.37
CA LYS A 261 -50.58 -12.00 -43.78
C LYS A 261 -50.73 -13.45 -44.23
N ILE A 262 -49.81 -14.34 -43.83
CA ILE A 262 -49.89 -15.78 -44.14
C ILE A 262 -51.13 -16.39 -43.46
N GLU A 263 -51.38 -16.06 -42.20
CA GLU A 263 -52.55 -16.56 -41.48
C GLU A 263 -53.86 -16.05 -42.09
N ALA A 264 -53.90 -14.78 -42.50
CA ALA A 264 -55.04 -14.23 -43.23
C ALA A 264 -55.27 -14.97 -44.57
N HIS A 265 -54.20 -15.29 -45.29
CA HIS A 265 -54.28 -16.04 -46.56
C HIS A 265 -54.77 -17.49 -46.34
N LEU A 266 -54.33 -18.15 -45.27
CA LEU A 266 -54.81 -19.48 -44.89
C LEU A 266 -56.30 -19.48 -44.56
N ARG A 267 -56.79 -18.46 -43.84
CA ARG A 267 -58.24 -18.33 -43.55
C ARG A 267 -59.07 -18.12 -44.81
N VAL A 268 -58.54 -17.40 -45.81
CA VAL A 268 -59.21 -17.24 -47.11
C VAL A 268 -59.23 -18.57 -47.87
N LEU A 269 -58.10 -19.29 -47.92
CA LEU A 269 -58.01 -20.62 -48.53
C LEU A 269 -58.97 -21.64 -47.90
N GLU A 270 -59.11 -21.64 -46.57
CA GLU A 270 -60.09 -22.49 -45.89
C GLU A 270 -61.53 -22.16 -46.28
N LYS A 271 -61.87 -20.86 -46.36
CA LYS A 271 -63.20 -20.43 -46.83
C LYS A 271 -63.47 -20.82 -48.27
N GLU A 272 -62.50 -20.68 -49.16
CA GLU A 272 -62.63 -21.10 -50.57
C GLU A 272 -62.82 -22.61 -50.70
N LYS A 273 -62.09 -23.39 -49.90
CA LYS A 273 -62.23 -24.85 -49.87
C LYS A 273 -63.62 -25.27 -49.40
N GLN A 274 -64.14 -24.66 -48.33
CA GLN A 274 -65.52 -24.92 -47.86
C GLN A 274 -66.56 -24.60 -48.93
N LEU A 275 -66.41 -23.46 -49.62
CA LEU A 275 -67.31 -23.06 -50.69
C LEU A 275 -67.26 -24.04 -51.89
N ALA A 276 -66.08 -24.54 -52.25
CA ALA A 276 -65.91 -25.52 -53.32
C ALA A 276 -66.58 -26.86 -52.96
N GLU A 277 -66.48 -27.27 -51.71
CA GLU A 277 -67.07 -28.51 -51.19
C GLU A 277 -68.61 -28.42 -51.14
N GLU A 278 -69.15 -27.26 -50.77
CA GLU A 278 -70.59 -26.98 -50.82
C GLU A 278 -71.11 -26.98 -52.27
N LYS A 279 -70.39 -26.35 -53.21
CA LYS A 279 -70.74 -26.38 -54.64
C LYS A 279 -70.75 -27.80 -55.19
N ARG A 280 -69.82 -28.68 -54.78
CA ARG A 280 -69.82 -30.10 -55.15
C ARG A 280 -71.06 -30.82 -54.64
N ARG A 281 -71.44 -30.63 -53.37
CA ARG A 281 -72.66 -31.22 -52.81
C ARG A 281 -73.93 -30.79 -53.57
N ILE A 282 -74.00 -29.52 -53.97
CA ILE A 282 -75.13 -29.01 -54.78
C ILE A 282 -75.15 -29.68 -56.16
N ALA A 283 -74.00 -29.85 -56.80
CA ALA A 283 -73.90 -30.53 -58.10
C ALA A 283 -74.34 -32.00 -58.02
N GLU A 284 -73.87 -32.74 -57.01
CA GLU A 284 -74.27 -34.13 -56.77
C GLU A 284 -75.78 -34.26 -56.48
N ASN A 285 -76.34 -33.35 -55.68
CA ASN A 285 -77.79 -33.33 -55.42
C ASN A 285 -78.58 -33.00 -56.69
N LYS A 286 -78.08 -32.09 -57.53
CA LYS A 286 -78.71 -31.76 -58.82
C LYS A 286 -78.71 -32.96 -59.75
N GLU A 287 -77.63 -33.73 -59.78
CA GLU A 287 -77.53 -34.97 -60.56
C GLU A 287 -78.48 -36.05 -60.03
N ARG A 288 -78.61 -36.19 -58.70
CA ARG A 288 -79.62 -37.06 -58.07
C ARG A 288 -81.04 -36.67 -58.46
N ILE A 289 -81.37 -35.38 -58.44
CA ILE A 289 -82.70 -34.89 -58.84
C ILE A 289 -82.96 -35.17 -60.33
N ALA A 290 -81.95 -34.98 -61.20
CA ALA A 290 -82.08 -35.29 -62.62
C ALA A 290 -82.33 -36.78 -62.87
N ASN A 291 -81.62 -37.68 -62.16
CA ASN A 291 -81.85 -39.12 -62.24
C ASN A 291 -83.24 -39.54 -61.71
N LEU A 292 -83.71 -38.93 -60.63
CA LEU A 292 -85.08 -39.16 -60.12
C LEU A 292 -86.15 -38.70 -61.11
N ALA A 293 -85.94 -37.58 -61.79
CA ALA A 293 -86.84 -37.07 -62.83
C ALA A 293 -86.92 -38.00 -64.05
N LEU A 294 -85.80 -38.62 -64.45
CA LEU A 294 -85.78 -39.63 -65.51
C LEU A 294 -86.56 -40.89 -65.10
N HIS A 295 -86.43 -41.36 -63.86
CA HIS A 295 -87.18 -42.52 -63.38
C HIS A 295 -88.69 -42.25 -63.29
N SER A 296 -89.10 -41.06 -62.84
CA SER A 296 -90.50 -40.63 -62.79
C SER A 296 -91.16 -40.66 -64.18
N LYS A 297 -90.43 -40.26 -65.22
CA LYS A 297 -90.91 -40.28 -66.61
C LYS A 297 -91.10 -41.69 -67.18
N SER A 298 -90.41 -42.70 -66.64
CA SER A 298 -90.65 -44.11 -66.99
C SER A 298 -91.85 -44.73 -66.26
N GLY A 299 -92.12 -44.28 -65.03
CA GLY A 299 -93.26 -44.75 -64.23
C GLY A 299 -94.61 -44.30 -64.79
N THR A 300 -94.70 -43.08 -65.30
CA THR A 300 -95.94 -42.53 -65.89
C THR A 300 -96.35 -43.20 -67.20
N ASN A 301 -95.39 -43.75 -67.97
CA ASN A 301 -95.72 -44.49 -69.21
C ASN A 301 -96.39 -45.84 -68.93
N SER A 302 -96.17 -46.44 -67.75
CA SER A 302 -96.83 -47.69 -67.35
C SER A 302 -98.26 -47.50 -66.81
N ILE A 303 -98.57 -46.29 -66.33
CA ILE A 303 -99.90 -45.93 -65.81
C ILE A 303 -100.80 -45.43 -66.94
N PHE A 304 -100.25 -44.71 -67.92
CA PHE A 304 -101.03 -44.23 -69.06
C PHE A 304 -101.60 -45.38 -69.91
N ASN A 305 -100.89 -46.51 -70.03
CA ASN A 305 -101.34 -47.68 -70.79
C ASN A 305 -102.35 -48.58 -70.04
N ARG A 306 -102.68 -48.28 -68.77
CA ARG A 306 -103.61 -49.08 -67.95
C ARG A 306 -104.94 -48.36 -67.65
N VAL A 307 -105.04 -47.08 -67.99
CA VAL A 307 -106.23 -46.25 -67.69
C VAL A 307 -107.08 -45.94 -68.93
N PHE A 308 -106.56 -46.14 -70.14
CA PHE A 308 -107.32 -46.03 -71.39
C PHE A 308 -107.24 -47.34 -72.16
N LEU A 309 -108.17 -48.27 -71.91
CA LEU A 309 -108.67 -49.36 -72.79
C LEU A 309 -109.27 -50.51 -71.93
N THR A 310 -110.55 -50.39 -71.55
CA THR A 310 -111.56 -51.42 -71.17
C THR A 310 -112.66 -50.68 -70.40
N ASP A 311 -113.96 -50.74 -70.65
CA ASP A 311 -114.90 -51.39 -71.58
C ASP A 311 -116.19 -50.53 -71.40
N GLU A 312 -117.08 -50.22 -72.35
CA GLU A 312 -117.73 -51.04 -73.38
C GLU A 312 -118.34 -52.36 -72.87
N LYS A 313 -119.26 -52.26 -71.90
CA LYS A 313 -120.62 -52.84 -71.94
C LYS A 313 -121.37 -52.67 -70.63
#